data_AF-A0A835AJR1-F1
#
_entry.id   AF-A0A835AJR1-F1
#
_cell.length_a   1.000
_cell.length_b   1.000
_cell.length_c   1.000
_cell.angle_alpha   90.00
_cell.angle_beta   90.00
_cell.angle_gamma   90.00
#
_symmetry.space_group_name_H-M   'P 1'
#
loop_
_entity.id
_entity.type
_entity.pdbx_description
1 polymer ?
#
loop_
_entity_poly.entity_id
_entity_poly.type
_entity_poly.pdbx_seq_one_letter_code
_entity_poly.pdbx_strand_id
1 'polypeptide(L)'
;MHCFPAGDRRVICADQSGSCYLVDAKMRHVVTMPHLHKPKSLPLSLFVPSTDDHNGGSLFVMDSALEPEAGGNGQLSHQFEALVYRKQTPIYPFKSWDSQPLPPPPFVCDPKYSIHNPPKIRSYAVVSGGSHICISVEGAAGSYFLDTESYTWSHERSWTLPFHGKVEYVPELKLWFGLSAKDQTLAAADLSDMDSQPQLVGTWRKEVNLPEEWRVSQDPQLVNLGSGRFCITRFFFHAGTLNGDRRDEQSDRYCVVLTGVEVTLSRVHHTNANGDRSSSEEKVDFQMITHKSRRHTSNGTDDAIRTVF
;
A
#
# COMPACT_ATOMS: atom_id res chain seq x y z
N MET A 1 0.23 14.04 10.89
CA MET A 1 0.33 14.33 9.45
C MET A 1 0.54 13.01 8.72
N HIS A 2 -0.30 12.73 7.72
CA HIS A 2 -0.22 11.56 6.86
C HIS A 2 0.29 11.97 5.48
N CYS A 3 1.06 11.10 4.82
CA CYS A 3 1.67 11.37 3.52
C CYS A 3 1.28 10.25 2.54
N PHE A 4 0.69 10.63 1.42
CA PHE A 4 0.12 9.75 0.40
C PHE A 4 0.91 9.90 -0.91
N PRO A 5 1.59 8.84 -1.39
CA PRO A 5 2.28 8.89 -2.68
C PRO A 5 1.29 9.13 -3.84
N ALA A 6 1.57 10.11 -4.69
CA ALA A 6 0.72 10.50 -5.82
C ALA A 6 1.40 10.34 -7.20
N GLY A 7 2.38 9.44 -7.29
CA GLY A 7 3.20 9.24 -8.51
C GLY A 7 4.20 10.37 -8.78
N ASP A 8 5.14 10.15 -9.70
CA ASP A 8 6.10 11.15 -10.22
C ASP A 8 6.82 12.04 -9.18
N ARG A 9 7.19 11.46 -8.03
CA ARG A 9 7.83 12.18 -6.90
C ARG A 9 6.95 13.26 -6.26
N ARG A 10 5.64 13.10 -6.38
CA ARG A 10 4.63 13.91 -5.71
C ARG A 10 4.08 13.18 -4.51
N VAL A 11 3.84 13.93 -3.44
CA VAL A 11 3.25 13.43 -2.20
C VAL A 11 2.12 14.37 -1.81
N ILE A 12 0.95 13.82 -1.55
CA ILE A 12 -0.16 14.56 -0.97
C ILE A 12 -0.09 14.34 0.54
N CYS A 13 0.01 15.41 1.31
CA CYS A 13 0.04 15.35 2.75
C CYS A 13 -1.26 15.87 3.34
N ALA A 14 -1.78 15.21 4.37
CA ALA A 14 -2.93 15.64 5.14
C ALA A 14 -2.55 15.83 6.62
N ASP A 15 -2.94 16.95 7.21
CA ASP A 15 -2.76 17.17 8.66
C ASP A 15 -3.92 16.59 9.49
N GLN A 16 -3.84 16.72 10.81
CA GLN A 16 -4.87 16.21 11.73
C GLN A 16 -6.23 16.94 11.61
N SER A 17 -6.28 18.10 10.96
CA SER A 17 -7.52 18.81 10.65
C SER A 17 -8.10 18.44 9.29
N GLY A 18 -7.43 17.58 8.51
CA GLY A 18 -7.84 17.21 7.17
C GLY A 18 -7.42 18.22 6.10
N SER A 19 -6.62 19.23 6.42
CA SER A 19 -6.07 20.14 5.42
C SER A 19 -4.99 19.43 4.62
N CYS A 20 -5.09 19.53 3.29
CA CYS A 20 -4.25 18.79 2.36
C CYS A 20 -3.31 19.71 1.57
N TYR A 21 -2.12 19.19 1.26
CA TYR A 21 -1.11 19.87 0.46
C TYR A 21 -0.46 18.89 -0.51
N LEU A 22 -0.32 19.27 -1.78
CA LEU A 22 0.44 18.52 -2.76
C LEU A 22 1.86 19.08 -2.80
N VAL A 23 2.84 18.24 -2.49
CA VAL A 23 4.27 18.54 -2.55
C VAL A 23 4.86 17.89 -3.79
N ASP A 24 5.35 18.70 -4.72
CA ASP A 24 6.14 18.24 -5.86
C ASP A 24 7.62 18.42 -5.55
N ALA A 25 8.32 17.32 -5.29
CA ALA A 25 9.74 17.36 -4.94
C ALA A 25 10.64 17.78 -6.12
N LYS A 26 10.21 17.54 -7.36
CA LYS A 26 10.98 17.89 -8.57
C LYS A 26 10.89 19.39 -8.84
N MET A 27 9.69 19.96 -8.76
CA MET A 27 9.45 21.39 -8.97
C MET A 27 9.69 22.22 -7.70
N ARG A 28 9.88 21.57 -6.55
CA ARG A 28 9.96 22.21 -5.22
C ARG A 28 8.75 23.11 -4.95
N HIS A 29 7.58 22.65 -5.38
CA HIS A 29 6.35 23.40 -5.30
C HIS A 29 5.38 22.76 -4.31
N VAL A 30 4.62 23.60 -3.63
CA VAL A 30 3.57 23.18 -2.70
C VAL A 30 2.26 23.82 -3.15
N VAL A 31 1.23 23.01 -3.32
CA VAL A 31 -0.11 23.45 -3.74
C VAL A 31 -1.10 23.09 -2.64
N THR A 32 -1.93 24.05 -2.23
CA THR A 32 -3.06 23.76 -1.34
C THR A 32 -4.07 22.89 -2.06
N MET A 33 -4.52 21.83 -1.38
CA MET A 33 -5.48 20.88 -1.90
C MET A 33 -6.82 21.01 -1.14
N PRO A 34 -7.93 20.55 -1.72
CA PRO A 34 -9.19 20.42 -1.00
C PRO A 34 -9.01 19.63 0.29
N HIS A 35 -9.78 19.99 1.31
CA HIS A 35 -9.76 19.29 2.58
C HIS A 35 -10.36 17.89 2.45
N LEU A 36 -9.86 16.96 3.26
CA LEU A 36 -10.60 15.73 3.54
C LEU A 36 -11.88 16.08 4.31
N HIS A 37 -12.97 15.39 4.01
CA HIS A 37 -14.25 15.60 4.69
C HIS A 37 -14.19 15.19 6.16
N LYS A 38 -13.37 14.18 6.48
CA LYS A 38 -13.09 13.72 7.84
C LYS A 38 -11.59 13.38 7.94
N PRO A 39 -10.89 13.83 8.99
CA PRO A 39 -9.54 13.36 9.28
C PRO A 39 -9.51 11.84 9.39
N LYS A 40 -8.48 11.22 8.80
CA LYS A 40 -8.26 9.77 8.83
C LYS A 40 -7.30 9.41 9.96
N SER A 41 -7.57 8.31 10.64
CA SER A 41 -6.76 7.85 11.78
C SER A 41 -5.62 6.93 11.33
N LEU A 42 -5.96 5.95 10.49
CA LEU A 42 -5.04 4.97 9.90
C LEU A 42 -5.32 4.87 8.40
N PRO A 43 -5.02 5.93 7.63
CA PRO A 43 -5.39 5.99 6.23
C PRO A 43 -4.61 5.00 5.38
N LEU A 44 -5.34 4.34 4.50
CA LEU A 44 -4.87 3.67 3.30
C LEU A 44 -5.00 4.63 2.12
N SER A 45 -4.08 4.55 1.17
CA SER A 45 -4.16 5.38 -0.04
C SER A 45 -3.74 4.63 -1.30
N LEU A 46 -4.47 4.90 -2.39
CA LEU A 46 -4.18 4.40 -3.72
C LEU A 46 -4.23 5.55 -4.71
N PHE A 47 -3.18 5.69 -5.52
CA PHE A 47 -3.14 6.65 -6.60
C PHE A 47 -3.37 5.94 -7.92
N VAL A 48 -4.38 6.39 -8.67
CA VAL A 48 -4.66 5.93 -10.02
C VAL A 48 -4.29 7.06 -10.98
N PRO A 49 -3.24 6.92 -11.80
CA PRO A 49 -2.84 7.95 -12.75
C PRO A 49 -3.89 8.10 -13.84
N SER A 50 -4.09 9.34 -14.31
CA SER A 50 -4.94 9.56 -15.48
C SER A 50 -4.20 9.15 -16.76
N THR A 51 -4.89 8.52 -17.70
CA THR A 51 -4.35 8.17 -19.03
C THR A 51 -4.09 9.40 -19.90
N ASP A 52 -4.76 10.51 -19.62
CA ASP A 52 -4.86 11.65 -20.54
C ASP A 52 -4.03 12.87 -20.12
N ASP A 53 -3.53 12.89 -18.89
CA ASP A 53 -2.76 14.01 -18.35
C ASP A 53 -1.61 13.45 -17.50
N HIS A 54 -0.37 13.67 -17.95
CA HIS A 54 0.84 13.25 -17.23
C HIS A 54 0.94 13.81 -15.81
N ASN A 55 0.17 14.87 -15.49
CA ASN A 55 0.12 15.44 -14.16
C ASN A 55 -1.21 15.18 -13.43
N GLY A 56 -2.17 14.46 -14.04
CA GLY A 56 -3.49 14.19 -13.46
C GLY A 56 -3.62 12.79 -12.85
N GLY A 57 -4.70 12.59 -12.09
CA GLY A 57 -5.04 11.32 -11.49
C GLY A 57 -6.03 11.47 -10.35
N SER A 58 -6.31 10.35 -9.71
CA SER A 58 -7.22 10.25 -8.57
C SER A 58 -6.50 9.59 -7.40
N LEU A 59 -6.48 10.26 -6.24
CA LEU A 59 -6.05 9.66 -4.98
C LEU A 59 -7.28 9.21 -4.21
N PHE A 60 -7.37 7.92 -3.95
CA PHE A 60 -8.40 7.30 -3.13
C PHE A 60 -7.87 7.14 -1.70
N VAL A 61 -8.63 7.60 -0.71
CA VAL A 61 -8.23 7.58 0.71
C VAL A 61 -9.36 7.09 1.60
N MET A 62 -9.08 6.11 2.44
CA MET A 62 -9.99 5.60 3.47
C MET A 62 -9.21 5.08 4.67
N ASP A 63 -9.86 4.91 5.82
CA ASP A 63 -9.23 4.22 6.95
C ASP A 63 -9.14 2.71 6.74
N SER A 64 -8.11 2.10 7.32
CA SER A 64 -7.91 0.65 7.29
C SER A 64 -8.95 -0.11 8.11
N ALA A 65 -9.52 0.52 9.14
CA ALA A 65 -10.64 0.02 9.92
C ALA A 65 -11.83 0.96 9.73
N LEU A 66 -12.93 0.43 9.19
CA LEU A 66 -14.12 1.21 8.88
C LEU A 66 -15.15 1.07 10.01
N GLU A 67 -15.75 2.18 10.42
CA GLU A 67 -16.89 2.24 11.33
C GLU A 67 -18.11 1.58 10.65
N PRO A 68 -18.75 0.56 11.26
CA PRO A 68 -19.93 -0.06 10.68
C PRO A 68 -21.09 0.91 10.52
N GLU A 69 -21.77 0.86 9.37
CA GLU A 69 -22.88 1.75 9.03
C GLU A 69 -24.19 0.94 9.02
N ALA A 70 -24.83 0.81 10.18
CA ALA A 70 -26.11 0.12 10.30
C ALA A 70 -27.21 0.88 9.52
N GLY A 71 -27.74 0.27 8.46
CA GLY A 71 -28.88 0.82 7.69
C GLY A 71 -28.51 1.77 6.54
N GLY A 72 -27.26 1.77 6.08
CA GLY A 72 -26.82 2.61 4.96
C GLY A 72 -27.42 2.18 3.61
N ASN A 73 -28.33 2.99 3.07
CA ASN A 73 -28.90 2.83 1.72
C ASN A 73 -27.90 3.22 0.59
N GLY A 74 -26.61 2.90 0.73
CA GLY A 74 -25.57 3.31 -0.23
C GLY A 74 -25.31 4.83 -0.25
N GLN A 75 -25.58 5.52 0.87
CA GLN A 75 -25.24 6.94 1.01
C GLN A 75 -23.71 7.14 1.00
N LEU A 76 -23.29 8.31 0.50
CA LEU A 76 -21.89 8.72 0.51
C LEU A 76 -21.39 8.78 1.94
N SER A 77 -20.28 8.09 2.20
CA SER A 77 -19.67 8.04 3.52
C SER A 77 -18.45 8.95 3.56
N HIS A 78 -18.26 9.66 4.66
CA HIS A 78 -17.01 10.41 4.89
C HIS A 78 -15.83 9.48 5.23
N GLN A 79 -16.05 8.16 5.31
CA GLN A 79 -15.00 7.18 5.58
C GLN A 79 -14.14 6.89 4.34
N PHE A 80 -14.69 7.02 3.14
CA PHE A 80 -14.00 6.82 1.89
C PHE A 80 -14.18 8.02 0.96
N GLU A 81 -13.10 8.57 0.45
CA GLU A 81 -13.14 9.74 -0.43
C GLU A 81 -12.05 9.69 -1.50
N ALA A 82 -12.27 10.41 -2.58
CA ALA A 82 -11.30 10.59 -3.66
C ALA A 82 -10.96 12.07 -3.83
N LEU A 83 -9.66 12.36 -3.89
CA LEU A 83 -9.13 13.61 -4.42
C LEU A 83 -8.92 13.41 -5.91
N VAL A 84 -9.70 14.08 -6.75
CA VAL A 84 -9.69 13.92 -8.20
C VAL A 84 -9.21 15.21 -8.85
N TYR A 85 -8.24 15.10 -9.76
CA TYR A 85 -7.81 16.24 -10.56
C TYR A 85 -8.81 16.48 -11.70
N ARG A 86 -9.74 17.42 -11.50
CA ARG A 86 -10.81 17.70 -12.47
C ARG A 86 -10.25 18.46 -13.68
N LYS A 87 -10.56 17.95 -14.88
CA LYS A 87 -10.27 18.63 -16.15
C LYS A 87 -11.16 19.86 -16.33
N GLN A 88 -10.68 20.79 -17.15
CA GLN A 88 -11.46 21.95 -17.55
C GLN A 88 -12.75 21.51 -18.24
N THR A 89 -13.88 22.05 -17.83
CA THR A 89 -15.19 21.85 -18.48
C THR A 89 -15.78 23.22 -18.81
N PRO A 90 -16.79 23.32 -19.70
CA PRO A 90 -17.45 24.60 -19.96
C PRO A 90 -18.03 25.28 -18.71
N ILE A 91 -18.30 24.49 -17.67
CA ILE A 91 -18.84 24.94 -16.37
C ILE A 91 -17.70 25.31 -15.40
N TYR A 92 -16.54 24.67 -15.50
CA TYR A 92 -15.37 24.90 -14.65
C TYR A 92 -14.15 25.30 -15.48
N PRO A 93 -13.87 26.61 -15.62
CA PRO A 93 -12.85 27.11 -16.54
C PRO A 93 -11.42 26.89 -16.08
N PHE A 94 -11.19 26.29 -14.91
CA PHE A 94 -9.84 26.01 -14.40
C PHE A 94 -9.70 24.54 -14.00
N LYS A 95 -8.51 23.98 -14.19
CA LYS A 95 -8.16 22.68 -13.62
C LYS A 95 -7.96 22.85 -12.12
N SER A 96 -8.66 22.05 -11.32
CA SER A 96 -8.51 22.06 -9.87
C SER A 96 -8.69 20.65 -9.32
N TRP A 97 -8.08 20.42 -8.16
CA TRP A 97 -8.41 19.26 -7.36
C TRP A 97 -9.80 19.44 -6.75
N ASP A 98 -10.57 18.37 -6.73
CA ASP A 98 -11.86 18.29 -6.04
C ASP A 98 -11.78 17.13 -5.03
N SER A 99 -12.41 17.31 -3.87
CA SER A 99 -12.59 16.23 -2.89
C SER A 99 -14.02 15.78 -2.96
N GLN A 100 -14.25 14.49 -3.16
CA GLN A 100 -15.59 13.92 -3.20
C GLN A 100 -15.67 12.68 -2.30
N PRO A 101 -16.70 12.61 -1.43
CA PRO A 101 -16.97 11.39 -0.69
C PRO A 101 -17.46 10.30 -1.65
N LEU A 102 -17.09 9.06 -1.37
CA LEU A 102 -17.43 7.89 -2.17
C LEU A 102 -18.33 6.93 -1.36
N PRO A 103 -19.08 6.04 -2.01
CA PRO A 103 -19.82 5.02 -1.30
C PRO A 103 -18.85 4.09 -0.56
N PRO A 104 -19.12 3.73 0.71
CA PRO A 104 -18.26 2.82 1.46
C PRO A 104 -18.30 1.41 0.87
N PRO A 105 -17.28 0.58 1.12
CA PRO A 105 -17.31 -0.84 0.77
C PRO A 105 -18.56 -1.56 1.32
N PRO A 106 -19.17 -2.51 0.59
CA PRO A 106 -20.44 -3.14 1.00
C PRO A 106 -20.39 -3.85 2.36
N PHE A 107 -19.23 -4.38 2.75
CA PHE A 107 -19.08 -5.09 4.01
C PHE A 107 -19.25 -4.22 5.25
N VAL A 108 -19.16 -2.89 5.12
CA VAL A 108 -19.38 -1.95 6.24
C VAL A 108 -20.81 -2.02 6.77
N CYS A 109 -21.76 -2.42 5.91
CA CYS A 109 -23.15 -2.63 6.26
C CYS A 109 -23.46 -4.08 6.70
N ASP A 110 -22.47 -4.98 6.71
CA ASP A 110 -22.68 -6.39 7.07
C ASP A 110 -22.94 -6.52 8.58
N PRO A 111 -24.10 -7.10 9.00
CA PRO A 111 -24.44 -7.28 10.41
C PRO A 111 -23.43 -8.07 11.24
N LYS A 112 -22.52 -8.82 10.59
CA LYS A 112 -21.46 -9.57 11.29
C LYS A 112 -20.43 -8.65 11.97
N TYR A 113 -20.33 -7.39 11.53
CA TYR A 113 -19.42 -6.42 12.11
C TYR A 113 -20.11 -5.51 13.11
N SER A 114 -19.36 -5.08 14.12
CA SER A 114 -19.83 -4.16 15.16
C SER A 114 -18.78 -3.12 15.46
N ILE A 115 -19.17 -2.04 16.14
CA ILE A 115 -18.24 -0.97 16.56
C ILE A 115 -17.10 -1.52 17.42
N HIS A 116 -17.33 -2.62 18.15
CA HIS A 116 -16.31 -3.27 18.99
C HIS A 116 -15.35 -4.17 18.20
N ASN A 117 -15.71 -4.58 16.99
CA ASN A 117 -14.88 -5.37 16.09
C ASN A 117 -15.09 -4.89 14.65
N PRO A 118 -14.55 -3.70 14.30
CA PRO A 118 -14.73 -3.13 12.98
C PRO A 118 -14.03 -3.99 11.93
N PRO A 119 -14.58 -4.08 10.70
CA PRO A 119 -13.91 -4.74 9.60
C PRO A 119 -12.59 -4.02 9.30
N LYS A 120 -11.53 -4.81 9.10
CA LYS A 120 -10.20 -4.29 8.77
C LYS A 120 -9.80 -4.70 7.37
N ILE A 121 -9.33 -3.75 6.58
CA ILE A 121 -8.77 -4.04 5.26
C ILE A 121 -7.37 -4.60 5.47
N ARG A 122 -7.20 -5.85 5.03
CA ARG A 122 -5.95 -6.58 5.13
C ARG A 122 -4.98 -6.19 4.02
N SER A 123 -5.48 -6.09 2.80
CA SER A 123 -4.65 -5.78 1.62
C SER A 123 -5.47 -5.10 0.53
N TYR A 124 -4.77 -4.36 -0.32
CA TYR A 124 -5.40 -3.54 -1.34
C TYR A 124 -4.46 -3.26 -2.51
N ALA A 125 -5.01 -3.18 -3.71
CA ALA A 125 -4.26 -3.06 -4.95
C ALA A 125 -5.06 -2.29 -6.01
N VAL A 126 -4.35 -1.59 -6.89
CA VAL A 126 -4.92 -1.16 -8.18
C VAL A 126 -4.72 -2.30 -9.19
N VAL A 127 -5.80 -2.71 -9.85
CA VAL A 127 -5.82 -3.85 -10.80
C VAL A 127 -6.45 -3.42 -12.13
N SER A 128 -6.48 -4.33 -13.11
CA SER A 128 -7.14 -4.11 -14.41
C SER A 128 -6.69 -2.81 -15.11
N GLY A 129 -5.38 -2.54 -15.10
CA GLY A 129 -4.80 -1.36 -15.74
C GLY A 129 -5.19 -0.01 -15.12
N GLY A 130 -5.70 0.01 -13.89
CA GLY A 130 -6.14 1.24 -13.22
C GLY A 130 -7.66 1.38 -13.11
N SER A 131 -8.43 0.58 -13.86
CA SER A 131 -9.89 0.69 -13.87
C SER A 131 -10.54 0.24 -12.56
N HIS A 132 -9.88 -0.65 -11.80
CA HIS A 132 -10.45 -1.22 -10.58
C HIS A 132 -9.48 -1.13 -9.40
N ILE A 133 -10.04 -0.92 -8.21
CA ILE A 133 -9.36 -1.08 -6.93
C ILE A 133 -9.88 -2.36 -6.27
N CYS A 134 -8.99 -3.30 -5.96
CA CYS A 134 -9.31 -4.51 -5.23
C CYS A 134 -8.93 -4.33 -3.76
N ILE A 135 -9.82 -4.72 -2.84
CA ILE A 135 -9.55 -4.74 -1.40
C ILE A 135 -9.94 -6.10 -0.81
N SER A 136 -9.13 -6.62 0.10
CA SER A 136 -9.42 -7.84 0.86
C SER A 136 -9.53 -7.53 2.34
N VAL A 137 -10.54 -8.11 3.00
CA VAL A 137 -10.88 -7.80 4.39
C VAL A 137 -10.38 -8.92 5.32
N GLU A 138 -9.85 -8.54 6.47
CA GLU A 138 -9.42 -9.43 7.55
C GLU A 138 -10.63 -10.06 8.25
N GLY A 139 -10.56 -11.37 8.50
CA GLY A 139 -11.65 -12.11 9.17
C GLY A 139 -12.94 -12.23 8.33
N ALA A 140 -12.98 -11.67 7.12
CA ALA A 140 -14.04 -11.86 6.13
C ALA A 140 -13.59 -12.82 5.04
N ALA A 141 -14.54 -13.54 4.46
CA ALA A 141 -14.30 -14.46 3.37
C ALA A 141 -14.38 -13.75 2.00
N GLY A 142 -13.71 -12.60 1.81
CA GLY A 142 -13.71 -12.06 0.46
C GLY A 142 -12.94 -10.80 0.10
N SER A 143 -12.93 -10.58 -1.21
CA SER A 143 -12.38 -9.41 -1.88
C SER A 143 -13.47 -8.63 -2.59
N TYR A 144 -13.38 -7.31 -2.52
CA TYR A 144 -14.33 -6.36 -3.12
C TYR A 144 -13.59 -5.52 -4.16
N PHE A 145 -14.29 -5.15 -5.23
CA PHE A 145 -13.73 -4.34 -6.30
C PHE A 145 -14.53 -3.07 -6.44
N LEU A 146 -13.83 -1.94 -6.53
CA LEU A 146 -14.39 -0.65 -6.84
C LEU A 146 -14.00 -0.30 -8.28
N ASP A 147 -15.00 -0.02 -9.10
CA ASP A 147 -14.80 0.61 -10.39
C ASP A 147 -14.44 2.10 -10.18
N THR A 148 -13.28 2.50 -10.69
CA THR A 148 -12.68 3.82 -10.43
C THR A 148 -13.30 4.95 -11.24
N GLU A 149 -14.11 4.65 -12.25
CA GLU A 149 -14.79 5.64 -13.09
C GLU A 149 -16.20 5.93 -12.57
N SER A 150 -16.96 4.88 -12.29
CA SER A 150 -18.33 4.94 -11.78
C SER A 150 -18.42 5.04 -10.25
N TYR A 151 -17.32 4.77 -9.55
CA TYR A 151 -17.26 4.66 -8.08
C TYR A 151 -18.26 3.66 -7.51
N THR A 152 -18.51 2.56 -8.23
CA THR A 152 -19.43 1.51 -7.81
C THR A 152 -18.67 0.29 -7.32
N TRP A 153 -19.16 -0.32 -6.24
CA TRP A 153 -18.62 -1.56 -5.71
C TRP A 153 -19.29 -2.76 -6.39
N SER A 154 -18.50 -3.71 -6.86
CA SER A 154 -18.98 -4.97 -7.41
C SER A 154 -18.97 -6.10 -6.38
N HIS A 155 -19.62 -7.22 -6.75
CA HIS A 155 -19.81 -8.38 -5.90
C HIS A 155 -18.52 -8.94 -5.28
N GLU A 156 -18.67 -9.42 -4.05
CA GLU A 156 -17.66 -10.12 -3.25
C GLU A 156 -17.17 -11.38 -3.97
N ARG A 157 -15.85 -11.52 -4.10
CA ARG A 157 -15.20 -12.79 -4.41
C ARG A 157 -14.92 -13.52 -3.10
N SER A 158 -15.14 -14.82 -3.04
CA SER A 158 -14.99 -15.63 -1.81
C SER A 158 -13.56 -15.89 -1.34
N TRP A 159 -12.57 -15.24 -1.96
CA TRP A 159 -11.15 -15.40 -1.69
C TRP A 159 -10.51 -14.05 -1.35
N THR A 160 -9.35 -14.10 -0.71
CA THR A 160 -8.55 -12.91 -0.33
C THR A 160 -7.22 -12.89 -1.07
N LEU A 161 -6.71 -11.68 -1.31
CA LEU A 161 -5.37 -11.47 -1.87
C LEU A 161 -4.32 -12.11 -0.95
N PRO A 162 -3.28 -12.77 -1.50
CA PRO A 162 -2.23 -13.42 -0.73
C PRO A 162 -1.22 -12.43 -0.11
N PHE A 163 -1.64 -11.21 0.17
CA PHE A 163 -0.81 -10.09 0.63
C PHE A 163 -1.32 -9.47 1.94
N HIS A 164 -0.44 -8.67 2.54
CA HIS A 164 -0.67 -7.79 3.68
C HIS A 164 -0.29 -6.36 3.28
N GLY A 165 -1.20 -5.41 3.47
CA GLY A 165 -1.02 -4.02 3.11
C GLY A 165 -1.14 -3.72 1.62
N LYS A 166 -0.46 -2.67 1.17
CA LYS A 166 -0.48 -2.18 -0.22
C LYS A 166 0.23 -3.15 -1.15
N VAL A 167 -0.35 -3.36 -2.33
CA VAL A 167 0.26 -4.11 -3.44
C VAL A 167 0.44 -3.17 -4.63
N GLU A 168 1.62 -3.18 -5.23
CA GLU A 168 2.00 -2.27 -6.31
C GLU A 168 2.30 -3.04 -7.60
N TYR A 169 1.68 -2.64 -8.70
CA TYR A 169 2.01 -3.16 -10.02
C TYR A 169 3.36 -2.63 -10.49
N VAL A 170 4.22 -3.50 -11.02
CA VAL A 170 5.56 -3.18 -11.51
C VAL A 170 5.61 -3.53 -13.00
N PRO A 171 5.45 -2.54 -13.90
CA PRO A 171 5.35 -2.77 -15.35
C PRO A 171 6.55 -3.52 -15.95
N GLU A 172 7.75 -3.29 -15.43
CA GLU A 172 8.98 -3.92 -15.91
C GLU A 172 9.01 -5.44 -15.65
N LEU A 173 8.34 -5.88 -14.59
CA LEU A 173 8.24 -7.28 -14.19
C LEU A 173 6.86 -7.89 -14.52
N LYS A 174 5.91 -7.05 -14.95
CA LYS A 174 4.51 -7.42 -15.30
C LYS A 174 3.79 -8.19 -14.18
N LEU A 175 4.10 -7.84 -12.93
CA LEU A 175 3.56 -8.50 -11.75
C LEU A 175 3.24 -7.47 -10.67
N TRP A 176 2.41 -7.90 -9.72
CA TRP A 176 2.08 -7.14 -8.53
C TRP A 176 2.95 -7.59 -7.38
N PHE A 177 3.57 -6.63 -6.70
CA PHE A 177 4.47 -6.85 -5.58
C PHE A 177 3.88 -6.31 -4.29
N GLY A 178 3.98 -7.10 -3.24
CA GLY A 178 3.47 -6.77 -1.92
C GLY A 178 4.20 -7.56 -0.84
N LEU A 179 3.79 -7.34 0.41
CA LEU A 179 4.25 -8.17 1.51
C LEU A 179 3.30 -9.36 1.65
N SER A 180 3.85 -10.56 1.79
CA SER A 180 3.06 -11.79 1.85
C SER A 180 2.12 -11.77 3.06
N ALA A 181 0.94 -12.36 2.90
CA ALA A 181 -0.01 -12.55 3.99
C ALA A 181 0.56 -13.40 5.13
N LYS A 182 1.45 -14.37 4.82
CA LYS A 182 1.89 -15.39 5.76
C LYS A 182 2.98 -14.88 6.70
N ASP A 183 3.97 -14.20 6.15
CA ASP A 183 5.20 -13.86 6.85
C ASP A 183 5.71 -12.42 6.57
N GLN A 184 4.92 -11.61 5.85
CA GLN A 184 5.25 -10.23 5.50
C GLN A 184 6.62 -10.09 4.82
N THR A 185 7.00 -11.10 4.04
CA THR A 185 8.16 -11.08 3.15
C THR A 185 7.77 -10.53 1.79
N LEU A 186 8.75 -10.03 1.02
CA LEU A 186 8.46 -9.60 -0.34
C LEU A 186 7.91 -10.80 -1.13
N ALA A 187 6.80 -10.57 -1.83
CA ALA A 187 6.17 -11.57 -2.66
C ALA A 187 5.59 -10.92 -3.93
N ALA A 188 5.39 -11.74 -4.95
CA ALA A 188 4.78 -11.33 -6.21
C ALA A 188 3.64 -12.26 -6.59
N ALA A 189 2.62 -11.73 -7.23
CA ALA A 189 1.50 -12.46 -7.81
C ALA A 189 1.08 -11.82 -9.13
N ASP A 190 0.47 -12.62 -10.00
CA ASP A 190 -0.27 -12.10 -11.15
C ASP A 190 -1.71 -11.80 -10.70
N LEU A 191 -2.11 -10.52 -10.80
CA LEU A 191 -3.47 -10.05 -10.48
C LEU A 191 -4.22 -9.59 -11.75
N SER A 192 -3.77 -10.03 -12.93
CA SER A 192 -4.44 -9.70 -14.20
C SER A 192 -5.73 -10.48 -14.41
N ASP A 193 -5.76 -11.75 -13.98
CA ASP A 193 -6.96 -12.58 -13.91
C ASP A 193 -7.40 -12.76 -12.45
N MET A 194 -8.59 -12.26 -12.14
CA MET A 194 -9.17 -12.25 -10.81
C MET A 194 -10.48 -13.06 -10.76
N ASP A 195 -10.72 -13.95 -11.73
CA ASP A 195 -11.84 -14.90 -11.65
C ASP A 195 -11.56 -16.04 -10.66
N SER A 196 -10.28 -16.36 -10.42
CA SER A 196 -9.83 -17.32 -9.43
C SER A 196 -8.92 -16.66 -8.38
N GLN A 197 -8.61 -17.39 -7.30
CA GLN A 197 -7.74 -16.86 -6.24
C GLN A 197 -6.30 -16.72 -6.75
N PRO A 198 -5.71 -15.51 -6.74
CA PRO A 198 -4.34 -15.30 -7.17
C PRO A 198 -3.36 -16.07 -6.32
N GLN A 199 -2.38 -16.70 -6.97
CA GLN A 199 -1.30 -17.44 -6.32
C GLN A 199 -0.02 -16.62 -6.35
N LEU A 200 0.79 -16.77 -5.30
CA LEU A 200 2.12 -16.17 -5.27
C LEU A 200 3.00 -16.89 -6.30
N VAL A 201 3.55 -16.14 -7.25
CA VAL A 201 4.52 -16.64 -8.24
C VAL A 201 5.96 -16.56 -7.73
N GLY A 202 6.19 -15.74 -6.70
CA GLY A 202 7.47 -15.62 -6.02
C GLY A 202 7.27 -15.21 -4.56
N THR A 203 7.97 -15.88 -3.65
CA THR A 203 8.09 -15.46 -2.25
C THR A 203 9.56 -15.50 -1.90
N TRP A 204 10.11 -14.38 -1.47
CA TRP A 204 11.52 -14.29 -1.14
C TRP A 204 11.72 -14.35 0.36
N ARG A 205 12.78 -15.04 0.81
CA ARG A 205 12.99 -15.27 2.24
C ARG A 205 13.11 -13.95 2.99
N LYS A 206 12.65 -14.00 4.24
CA LYS A 206 12.75 -12.89 5.20
C LYS A 206 14.18 -12.36 5.26
N GLU A 207 14.30 -11.07 5.00
CA GLU A 207 15.57 -10.36 4.86
C GLU A 207 16.31 -10.14 6.19
N VAL A 208 15.72 -10.54 7.33
CA VAL A 208 16.22 -10.12 8.64
C VAL A 208 15.99 -11.19 9.71
N ASN A 209 17.08 -11.66 10.32
CA ASN A 209 17.04 -12.24 11.66
C ASN A 209 17.00 -11.08 12.66
N LEU A 210 15.81 -10.74 13.13
CA LEU A 210 15.63 -9.65 14.08
C LEU A 210 16.16 -10.07 15.46
N PRO A 211 16.82 -9.17 16.20
CA PRO A 211 17.15 -9.41 17.61
C PRO A 211 15.86 -9.69 18.42
N GLU A 212 15.92 -10.63 19.38
CA GLU A 212 14.76 -11.00 20.21
C GLU A 212 14.17 -9.83 21.00
N GLU A 213 15.00 -8.83 21.30
CA GLU A 213 14.63 -7.64 22.07
C GLU A 213 13.76 -6.63 21.27
N TRP A 214 13.57 -6.84 19.96
CA TRP A 214 12.80 -5.94 19.11
C TRP A 214 11.39 -6.44 18.90
N ARG A 215 10.42 -5.60 19.27
CA ARG A 215 8.99 -5.88 19.08
C ARG A 215 8.47 -5.08 17.90
N VAL A 216 7.73 -5.73 17.00
CA VAL A 216 7.07 -5.04 15.88
C VAL A 216 6.10 -4.00 16.45
N SER A 217 6.21 -2.75 15.99
CA SER A 217 5.39 -1.64 16.46
C SER A 217 4.23 -1.30 15.54
N GLN A 218 4.43 -1.44 14.23
CA GLN A 218 3.46 -1.11 13.19
C GLN A 218 3.63 -2.07 12.03
N ASP A 219 2.62 -2.09 11.15
CA ASP A 219 2.68 -2.87 9.93
C ASP A 219 3.84 -2.41 9.03
N PRO A 220 4.58 -3.36 8.44
CA PRO A 220 5.65 -3.03 7.51
C PRO A 220 5.08 -2.38 6.24
N GLN A 221 5.87 -1.50 5.65
CA GLN A 221 5.53 -0.80 4.42
C GLN A 221 6.47 -1.22 3.29
N LEU A 222 5.92 -1.33 2.08
CA LEU A 222 6.66 -1.56 0.85
C LEU A 222 6.55 -0.32 -0.03
N VAL A 223 7.69 0.15 -0.55
CA VAL A 223 7.75 1.27 -1.49
C VAL A 223 8.48 0.83 -2.76
N ASN A 224 7.80 0.91 -3.90
CA ASN A 224 8.43 0.75 -5.21
C ASN A 224 9.29 1.99 -5.55
N LEU A 225 10.57 1.76 -5.84
CA LEU A 225 11.55 2.76 -6.24
C LEU A 225 11.77 2.81 -7.77
N GLY A 226 11.03 1.98 -8.51
CA GLY A 226 11.13 1.81 -9.96
C GLY A 226 12.23 0.84 -10.38
N SER A 227 12.09 0.28 -11.59
CA SER A 227 13.07 -0.65 -12.18
C SER A 227 13.31 -1.90 -11.32
N GLY A 228 12.25 -2.48 -10.76
CA GLY A 228 12.33 -3.68 -9.92
C GLY A 228 12.99 -3.47 -8.56
N ARG A 229 13.21 -2.21 -8.13
CA ARG A 229 13.79 -1.89 -6.83
C ARG A 229 12.71 -1.51 -5.83
N PHE A 230 12.87 -1.97 -4.61
CA PHE A 230 11.93 -1.76 -3.52
C PHE A 230 12.67 -1.34 -2.24
N CYS A 231 11.98 -0.59 -1.39
CA CYS A 231 12.37 -0.37 -0.01
C CYS A 231 11.31 -0.98 0.90
N ILE A 232 11.73 -1.88 1.77
CA ILE A 232 10.88 -2.43 2.84
C ILE A 232 11.22 -1.70 4.13
N THR A 233 10.20 -1.10 4.73
CA THR A 233 10.31 -0.35 5.98
C THR A 233 9.64 -1.15 7.07
N ARG A 234 10.38 -1.47 8.14
CA ARG A 234 9.85 -2.18 9.32
C ARG A 234 10.01 -1.33 10.56
N PHE A 235 8.98 -1.32 11.40
CA PHE A 235 8.90 -0.49 12.58
C PHE A 235 8.98 -1.34 13.83
N PHE A 236 9.84 -0.95 14.78
CA PHE A 236 10.10 -1.69 16.00
C PHE A 236 10.12 -0.77 17.22
N PHE A 237 9.80 -1.36 18.36
CA PHE A 237 10.13 -0.86 19.69
C PHE A 237 11.31 -1.63 20.25
N HIS A 238 12.22 -0.92 20.91
CA HIS A 238 13.21 -1.56 21.76
C HIS A 238 12.58 -1.90 23.10
N ALA A 239 12.47 -3.18 23.44
CA ALA A 239 12.14 -3.56 24.82
C ALA A 239 13.35 -3.19 25.69
N GLY A 240 13.24 -2.15 26.53
CA GLY A 240 14.27 -1.88 27.52
C GLY A 240 14.33 -3.03 28.54
N THR A 241 15.53 -3.50 28.88
CA THR A 241 15.73 -4.37 30.05
C THR A 241 15.16 -3.68 31.28
N LEU A 242 14.14 -4.30 31.90
CA LEU A 242 13.64 -4.00 33.24
C LEU A 242 14.73 -4.30 34.27
N ASN A 243 15.82 -3.53 34.29
CA ASN A 243 16.80 -3.58 35.36
C ASN A 243 16.62 -2.34 36.21
N GLY A 244 16.40 -2.58 37.51
CA GLY A 244 15.83 -1.67 38.48
C GLY A 244 16.55 -0.35 38.68
N ASP A 245 15.79 0.55 39.32
CA ASP A 245 16.19 1.84 39.87
C ASP A 245 16.64 2.92 38.88
N ARG A 246 15.65 3.62 38.31
CA ARG A 246 15.41 5.06 38.56
C ARG A 246 14.21 5.54 37.76
N ARG A 247 13.44 6.48 38.33
CA ARG A 247 12.35 7.20 37.67
C ARG A 247 12.91 8.19 36.64
N ASP A 248 13.57 7.68 35.61
CA ASP A 248 13.90 8.47 34.42
C ASP A 248 13.03 7.99 33.27
N GLU A 249 12.52 8.96 32.52
CA GLU A 249 11.45 8.90 31.53
C GLU A 249 11.53 7.67 30.63
N GLN A 250 10.47 6.86 30.71
CA GLN A 250 10.24 5.66 29.92
C GLN A 250 9.98 6.05 28.45
N SER A 251 11.03 6.43 27.71
CA SER A 251 10.92 6.63 26.26
C SER A 251 11.24 5.30 25.59
N ASP A 252 10.19 4.54 25.24
CA ASP A 252 10.33 3.43 24.31
C ASP A 252 11.04 3.96 23.06
N ARG A 253 12.25 3.45 22.79
CA ARG A 253 13.02 3.88 21.63
C ARG A 253 12.40 3.26 20.39
N TYR A 254 11.80 4.10 19.54
CA TYR A 254 11.28 3.68 18.25
C TYR A 254 12.43 3.51 17.27
N CYS A 255 12.37 2.43 16.52
CA CYS A 255 13.38 2.06 15.56
C CYS A 255 12.72 1.76 14.22
N VAL A 256 13.29 2.29 13.15
CA VAL A 256 12.90 2.01 11.78
C VAL A 256 14.05 1.32 11.07
N VAL A 257 13.77 0.19 10.43
CA VAL A 257 14.72 -0.52 9.56
C VAL A 257 14.25 -0.38 8.12
N LEU A 258 15.17 0.07 7.27
CA LEU A 258 15.00 0.23 5.84
C LEU A 258 15.86 -0.83 5.15
N THR A 259 15.22 -1.73 4.41
CA THR A 259 15.90 -2.77 3.63
C THR A 259 15.64 -2.52 2.15
N GLY A 260 16.71 -2.30 1.39
CA GLY A 260 16.64 -2.17 -0.05
C GLY A 260 16.66 -3.54 -0.72
N VAL A 261 15.83 -3.73 -1.73
CA VAL A 261 15.71 -4.99 -2.47
C VAL A 261 15.65 -4.71 -3.97
N GLU A 262 16.31 -5.53 -4.77
CA GLU A 262 16.21 -5.51 -6.22
C GLU A 262 15.74 -6.88 -6.73
N VAL A 263 14.72 -6.87 -7.59
CA VAL A 263 14.19 -8.06 -8.25
C VAL A 263 14.49 -7.96 -9.75
N THR A 264 15.16 -8.97 -10.28
CA THR A 264 15.56 -9.05 -11.69
C THR A 264 15.06 -10.35 -12.32
N LEU A 265 14.85 -10.31 -13.64
CA LEU A 265 14.47 -11.46 -14.43
C LEU A 265 15.70 -12.35 -14.68
N SER A 266 15.69 -13.57 -14.18
CA SER A 266 16.67 -14.59 -14.53
C SER A 266 16.22 -15.30 -15.80
N ARG A 267 16.80 -14.92 -16.95
CA ARG A 267 16.66 -15.73 -18.17
C ARG A 267 17.56 -16.95 -18.05
N VAL A 268 17.00 -18.07 -17.62
CA VAL A 268 17.68 -19.37 -17.75
C VAL A 268 17.61 -19.76 -19.23
N HIS A 269 18.66 -19.47 -19.99
CA HIS A 269 18.82 -20.10 -21.30
C HIS A 269 19.09 -21.59 -21.07
N HIS A 270 18.03 -22.41 -21.11
CA HIS A 270 18.20 -23.83 -21.36
C HIS A 270 18.68 -23.98 -22.80
N THR A 271 19.99 -23.94 -23.02
CA THR A 271 20.60 -24.46 -24.24
C THR A 271 20.45 -25.98 -24.23
N ASN A 272 19.23 -26.47 -24.50
CA ASN A 272 19.03 -27.86 -24.82
C ASN A 272 19.55 -28.06 -26.25
N ALA A 273 20.81 -28.48 -26.34
CA ALA A 273 21.34 -29.16 -27.50
C ALA A 273 20.69 -30.55 -27.59
N ASN A 274 19.41 -30.59 -27.97
CA ASN A 274 18.79 -31.67 -28.72
C ASN A 274 17.36 -31.25 -29.07
N GLY A 275 17.05 -31.30 -30.35
CA GLY A 275 15.78 -30.87 -30.90
C GLY A 275 14.64 -31.74 -30.39
N ASP A 276 13.77 -31.14 -29.60
CA ASP A 276 12.35 -31.47 -29.66
C ASP A 276 11.55 -30.19 -29.38
N ARG A 277 10.74 -29.79 -30.36
CA ARG A 277 9.92 -28.57 -30.29
C ARG A 277 8.64 -28.90 -29.53
N SER A 278 8.71 -28.92 -28.21
CA SER A 278 7.53 -28.63 -27.38
C SER A 278 7.71 -27.24 -26.78
N SER A 279 6.69 -26.40 -26.94
CA SER A 279 6.63 -25.07 -26.34
C SER A 279 6.54 -25.21 -24.82
N SER A 280 7.67 -25.41 -24.16
CA SER A 280 7.76 -25.21 -22.72
C SER A 280 7.49 -23.73 -22.47
N GLU A 281 6.40 -23.43 -21.74
CA GLU A 281 6.20 -22.11 -21.14
C GLU A 281 7.52 -21.69 -20.50
N GLU A 282 8.12 -20.61 -20.99
CA GLU A 282 9.35 -20.07 -20.42
C GLU A 282 9.05 -19.72 -18.96
N LYS A 283 9.47 -20.61 -18.04
CA LYS A 283 9.38 -20.35 -16.62
C LYS A 283 10.34 -19.21 -16.32
N VAL A 284 9.77 -18.01 -16.18
CA VAL A 284 10.50 -16.83 -15.77
C VAL A 284 10.92 -17.02 -14.32
N ASP A 285 12.19 -17.32 -14.10
CA ASP A 285 12.75 -17.32 -12.75
C ASP A 285 13.13 -15.88 -12.37
N PHE A 286 12.95 -15.54 -11.10
CA PHE A 286 13.27 -14.20 -10.57
C PHE A 286 14.41 -14.30 -9.56
N GLN A 287 15.42 -13.44 -9.71
CA GLN A 287 16.49 -13.29 -8.74
C GLN A 287 16.23 -12.06 -7.87
N MET A 288 16.42 -12.23 -6.56
CA MET A 288 16.35 -11.14 -5.59
C MET A 288 17.73 -10.86 -5.01
N ILE A 289 18.08 -9.58 -4.96
CA ILE A 289 19.29 -9.06 -4.32
C ILE A 289 18.84 -8.20 -3.15
N THR A 290 19.21 -8.62 -1.93
CA THR A 290 18.97 -7.83 -0.72
C THR A 290 20.20 -6.97 -0.43
N HIS A 291 19.99 -5.66 -0.26
CA HIS A 291 21.03 -4.73 0.14
C HIS A 291 21.13 -4.64 1.68
N LYS A 292 22.27 -4.16 2.17
CA LYS A 292 22.49 -3.92 3.60
C LYS A 292 21.40 -3.03 4.17
N SER A 293 20.82 -3.45 5.29
CA SER A 293 19.75 -2.67 5.89
C SER A 293 20.32 -1.44 6.61
N ARG A 294 19.48 -0.41 6.76
CA ARG A 294 19.81 0.79 7.51
C ARG A 294 18.80 0.98 8.62
N ARG A 295 19.27 1.38 9.78
CA ARG A 295 18.47 1.62 10.97
C ARG A 295 18.54 3.07 11.37
N HIS A 296 17.37 3.62 11.67
CA HIS A 296 17.22 4.90 12.32
C HIS A 296 16.50 4.70 13.65
N THR A 297 16.97 5.34 14.72
CA THR A 297 16.37 5.27 16.06
C THR A 297 15.99 6.67 16.50
N SER A 298 14.71 6.89 16.82
CA SER A 298 14.28 8.17 17.36
C SER A 298 14.89 8.39 18.74
N ASN A 299 15.16 9.65 19.08
CA ASN A 299 15.72 10.07 20.37
C ASN A 299 17.09 9.45 20.71
N GLY A 300 17.82 8.94 19.71
CA GLY A 300 19.24 8.60 19.88
C GLY A 300 20.07 9.87 19.98
N THR A 301 21.13 9.84 20.79
CA THR A 301 22.03 10.99 21.05
C THR A 301 22.76 11.57 19.83
N ASP A 302 22.51 11.07 18.61
CA ASP A 302 23.33 11.37 17.43
C ASP A 302 22.57 11.41 16.08
N ASP A 303 21.23 11.26 16.05
CA ASP A 303 20.39 11.22 14.82
C ASP A 303 20.91 10.33 13.66
N ALA A 304 21.86 9.45 13.95
CA ALA A 304 22.68 8.80 12.93
C ALA A 304 21.97 7.58 12.32
N ILE A 305 21.89 7.54 10.99
CA ILE A 305 21.47 6.36 10.24
C ILE A 305 22.63 5.36 10.23
N ARG A 306 22.43 4.20 10.87
CA ARG A 306 23.47 3.16 11.00
C ARG A 306 23.18 2.00 10.06
N THR A 307 24.21 1.43 9.45
CA THR A 307 24.08 0.15 8.74
C THR A 307 23.82 -0.97 9.74
N VAL A 308 22.87 -1.84 9.43
CA VAL A 308 22.50 -3.00 10.24
C VAL A 308 22.22 -4.15 9.29
N PHE A 309 22.85 -5.30 9.52
CA PHE A 309 22.80 -6.51 8.68
C PHE A 309 23.29 -6.29 7.23
#